data_AF-A0AAD5TM02-F1
#
_entry.id   AF-A0AAD5TM02-F1
#
_cell.length_a   1.000
_cell.length_b   1.000
_cell.length_c   1.000
_cell.angle_alpha   90.00
_cell.angle_beta   90.00
_cell.angle_gamma   90.00
#
_symmetry.space_group_name_H-M   'P 1'
#
loop_
_entity.id
_entity.type
_entity.pdbx_description
1 polymer ?
#
loop_
_entity_poly.entity_id
_entity_poly.type
_entity_poly.pdbx_seq_one_letter_code
_entity_poly.pdbx_strand_id
1 'polypeptide(L)'
;MLDEHGKPPEPSPGRAESAPVELEGLAPALASLSLAANQVPPPRPPQKEKAKRPPKPGSKAAILLKQQQQQQQQQQKQQQTAVSSGPSTDEATVDPPDPTFDQSTGVLILSFRTPSALAGALLRPHVAYEGGHLNGPLKGVNFPSSHYSTWLATSSASSSSSSASSSSSPTPATPPTLTAAEQATAALIPPAATYICAYIRNDRSTLLHEWAHARFHVSDAYRALCVAQWAALDTATVKVVRKELEMRGYREDVYVDEWQAYCVEGPGEFGKKAGRALGEAHCVLRREVGTPPSFSRA
;
A
#
# COMPACT_ATOMS: atom_id res chain seq x y z
N MET A 1 59.63 9.73 23.89
CA MET A 1 60.33 9.07 22.77
C MET A 1 59.30 8.89 21.68
N LEU A 2 59.56 9.55 20.56
CA LEU A 2 58.72 9.64 19.37
C LEU A 2 59.29 8.63 18.37
N ASP A 3 58.48 7.69 17.90
CA ASP A 3 58.73 6.92 16.69
C ASP A 3 57.55 7.28 15.77
N GLU A 4 57.64 8.23 14.84
CA GLU A 4 58.42 8.22 13.59
C GLU A 4 58.29 6.89 12.85
N HIS A 5 57.24 6.76 12.02
CA HIS A 5 57.33 6.18 10.67
C HIS A 5 56.04 6.46 9.88
N GLY A 6 56.01 7.64 9.27
CA GLY A 6 55.11 7.95 8.16
C GLY A 6 55.63 7.31 6.88
N LYS A 7 54.84 6.40 6.29
CA LYS A 7 55.03 5.91 4.92
C LYS A 7 53.77 6.24 4.12
N PRO A 8 53.81 7.17 3.15
CA PRO A 8 52.66 7.43 2.29
C PRO A 8 52.49 6.30 1.27
N PRO A 9 51.24 5.91 0.94
CA PRO A 9 50.97 4.95 -0.14
C PRO A 9 51.14 5.61 -1.51
N GLU A 10 51.80 4.87 -2.41
CA GLU A 10 52.00 5.21 -3.83
C GLU A 10 50.68 5.30 -4.62
N PRO A 11 50.62 6.18 -5.65
CA PRO A 11 49.50 6.22 -6.58
C PRO A 11 49.64 5.17 -7.70
N SER A 12 48.65 4.29 -7.84
CA SER A 12 48.52 3.39 -9.00
C SER A 12 47.99 4.12 -10.24
N PRO A 13 48.66 4.03 -11.40
CA PRO A 13 48.16 4.51 -12.68
C PRO A 13 47.37 3.39 -13.41
N GLY A 14 46.25 3.72 -14.04
CA GLY A 14 45.51 2.72 -14.82
C GLY A 14 44.17 3.19 -15.36
N ARG A 15 44.19 4.27 -16.15
CA ARG A 15 43.05 4.73 -16.96
C ARG A 15 42.93 3.81 -18.18
N ALA A 16 41.99 2.87 -18.16
CA ALA A 16 41.60 2.11 -19.34
C ALA A 16 40.47 2.87 -20.06
N GLU A 17 40.83 3.46 -21.21
CA GLU A 17 39.90 3.87 -22.26
C GLU A 17 39.16 2.64 -22.78
N SER A 18 37.84 2.63 -22.65
CA SER A 18 36.96 1.69 -23.35
C SER A 18 36.28 2.43 -24.49
N ALA A 19 36.56 1.94 -25.70
CA ALA A 19 36.07 2.43 -26.97
C ALA A 19 34.53 2.41 -27.11
N PRO A 20 33.95 3.30 -27.96
CA PRO A 20 32.54 3.29 -28.28
C PRO A 20 32.19 2.11 -29.20
N VAL A 21 31.19 1.32 -28.80
CA VAL A 21 30.56 0.31 -29.65
C VAL A 21 29.56 1.02 -30.57
N GLU A 22 29.93 1.17 -31.84
CA GLU A 22 28.99 1.43 -32.93
C GLU A 22 28.07 0.21 -33.10
N LEU A 23 26.76 0.43 -32.99
CA LEU A 23 25.74 -0.54 -33.38
C LEU A 23 24.87 0.12 -34.43
N GLU A 24 25.38 0.08 -35.67
CA GLU A 24 24.63 0.38 -36.87
C GLU A 24 23.54 -0.67 -37.11
N GLY A 25 22.37 -0.18 -37.52
CA GLY A 25 21.62 -0.77 -38.62
C GLY A 25 20.84 -2.05 -38.35
N LEU A 26 19.52 -1.93 -38.26
CA LEU A 26 18.57 -2.56 -39.22
C LEU A 26 17.13 -2.25 -38.79
N ALA A 27 16.52 -1.30 -39.49
CA ALA A 27 15.06 -1.19 -39.64
C ALA A 27 14.61 -2.09 -40.83
N PRO A 28 13.35 -2.01 -41.29
CA PRO A 28 12.15 -2.57 -40.69
C PRO A 28 11.47 -3.58 -41.65
N ALA A 29 10.81 -4.62 -41.12
CA ALA A 29 9.93 -5.48 -41.91
C ALA A 29 8.46 -5.21 -41.58
N LEU A 30 7.89 -4.21 -42.25
CA LEU A 30 6.46 -4.11 -42.50
C LEU A 30 6.12 -5.01 -43.68
N ALA A 31 5.28 -6.03 -43.48
CA ALA A 31 4.45 -6.59 -44.54
C ALA A 31 3.29 -7.42 -43.97
N SER A 32 2.09 -6.85 -44.14
CA SER A 32 0.92 -7.47 -44.75
C SER A 32 0.51 -8.90 -44.37
N LEU A 33 -0.73 -9.01 -43.86
CA LEU A 33 -1.76 -10.04 -44.08
C LEU A 33 -2.71 -10.00 -42.86
N SER A 34 -4.02 -9.94 -42.94
CA SER A 34 -4.99 -9.99 -44.02
C SER A 34 -6.33 -9.55 -43.41
N LEU A 35 -7.04 -8.62 -44.05
CA LEU A 35 -8.44 -8.32 -43.75
C LEU A 35 -9.28 -9.55 -44.14
N ALA A 36 -9.59 -10.43 -43.18
CA ALA A 36 -10.61 -11.45 -43.36
C ALA A 36 -11.97 -10.84 -43.01
N ALA A 37 -12.78 -10.65 -44.05
CA ALA A 37 -14.12 -10.13 -43.96
C ALA A 37 -14.99 -10.92 -42.97
N ASN A 38 -15.71 -10.15 -42.15
CA ASN A 38 -16.91 -10.54 -41.42
C ASN A 38 -17.83 -11.40 -42.28
N GLN A 39 -17.94 -12.69 -41.94
CA GLN A 39 -19.18 -13.43 -42.16
C GLN A 39 -19.76 -13.73 -40.78
N VAL A 40 -20.77 -12.96 -40.40
CA VAL A 40 -21.63 -13.24 -39.25
C VAL A 40 -22.47 -14.48 -39.62
N PRO A 41 -22.28 -15.62 -38.94
CA PRO A 41 -23.13 -16.78 -39.18
C PRO A 41 -24.57 -16.47 -38.75
N PRO A 42 -25.59 -17.00 -39.45
CA PRO A 42 -26.99 -16.77 -39.11
C PRO A 42 -27.32 -17.25 -37.68
N PRO A 43 -28.25 -16.58 -37.00
CA PRO A 43 -28.63 -16.92 -35.63
C PRO A 43 -29.12 -18.37 -35.55
N ARG A 44 -28.42 -19.18 -34.76
CA ARG A 44 -28.85 -20.56 -34.46
C ARG A 44 -30.20 -20.52 -33.73
N PRO A 45 -31.17 -21.38 -34.10
CA PRO A 45 -32.43 -21.47 -33.39
C PRO A 45 -32.19 -21.83 -31.92
N PRO A 46 -33.00 -21.30 -30.99
CA PRO A 46 -32.83 -21.52 -29.55
C PRO A 46 -32.90 -23.02 -29.26
N GLN A 47 -31.76 -23.60 -28.91
CA GLN A 47 -31.70 -24.96 -28.40
C GLN A 47 -32.46 -24.96 -27.07
N LYS A 48 -33.53 -25.74 -27.01
CA LYS A 48 -34.27 -26.02 -25.76
C LYS A 48 -33.29 -26.66 -24.77
N GLU A 49 -32.71 -25.85 -23.88
CA GLU A 49 -31.84 -26.33 -22.82
C GLU A 49 -32.63 -27.32 -21.96
N LYS A 50 -32.27 -28.60 -22.08
CA LYS A 50 -32.77 -29.63 -21.18
C LYS A 50 -32.29 -29.26 -19.78
N ALA A 51 -33.22 -29.08 -18.86
CA ALA A 51 -32.95 -28.75 -17.46
C ALA A 51 -31.85 -29.68 -16.92
N LYS A 52 -30.66 -29.10 -16.65
CA LYS A 52 -29.53 -29.84 -16.09
C LYS A 52 -29.94 -30.34 -14.71
N ARG A 53 -29.96 -31.66 -14.55
CA ARG A 53 -30.24 -32.30 -13.26
C ARG A 53 -29.21 -31.79 -12.22
N PRO A 54 -29.64 -31.55 -10.97
CA PRO A 54 -28.73 -31.06 -9.94
C PRO A 54 -27.54 -32.02 -9.77
N PRO A 55 -26.32 -31.48 -9.52
CA PRO A 55 -25.13 -32.31 -9.35
C PRO A 55 -25.32 -33.26 -8.17
N LYS A 56 -24.86 -34.50 -8.33
CA LYS A 56 -24.96 -35.51 -7.26
C LYS A 56 -24.24 -35.00 -5.99
N PRO A 57 -24.83 -35.19 -4.80
CA PRO A 57 -24.19 -34.87 -3.52
C PRO A 57 -22.79 -35.51 -3.44
N GLY A 58 -21.77 -34.72 -3.08
CA GLY A 58 -20.37 -35.18 -2.95
C GLY A 58 -19.51 -35.09 -4.22
N SER A 59 -20.08 -34.70 -5.37
CA SER A 59 -19.27 -34.44 -6.57
C SER A 59 -18.42 -33.16 -6.43
N LYS A 60 -17.26 -33.09 -7.12
CA LYS A 60 -16.43 -31.88 -7.17
C LYS A 60 -17.23 -30.63 -7.56
N ALA A 61 -18.20 -30.77 -8.47
CA ALA A 61 -19.10 -29.69 -8.87
C ALA A 61 -20.02 -29.22 -7.73
N ALA A 62 -20.55 -30.14 -6.92
CA ALA A 62 -21.35 -29.79 -5.75
C ALA A 62 -20.52 -29.09 -4.66
N ILE A 63 -19.26 -29.49 -4.47
CA ILE A 63 -18.34 -28.83 -3.53
C ILE A 63 -18.01 -27.40 -3.99
N LEU A 64 -17.70 -27.22 -5.28
CA LEU A 64 -17.40 -25.91 -5.85
C LEU A 64 -18.61 -24.98 -5.79
N LEU A 65 -19.81 -25.49 -6.09
CA LEU A 65 -21.05 -24.71 -6.01
C LEU A 65 -21.35 -24.29 -4.57
N LYS A 66 -21.15 -25.17 -3.59
CA LYS A 66 -21.32 -24.85 -2.18
C LYS A 66 -20.32 -23.78 -1.71
N GLN A 67 -19.07 -23.86 -2.17
CA GLN A 67 -18.05 -22.84 -1.87
C GLN A 67 -18.42 -21.48 -2.47
N GLN A 68 -18.87 -21.45 -3.73
CA GLN A 68 -19.34 -20.22 -4.38
C GLN A 68 -20.56 -19.62 -3.67
N GLN A 69 -21.52 -20.46 -3.26
CA GLN A 69 -22.71 -20.00 -2.55
C GLN A 69 -22.37 -19.44 -1.16
N GLN A 70 -21.40 -20.03 -0.47
CA GLN A 70 -20.92 -19.53 0.82
C GLN A 70 -20.22 -18.17 0.69
N GLN A 71 -19.45 -17.95 -0.38
CA GLN A 71 -18.85 -16.64 -0.67
C GLN A 71 -19.92 -15.57 -0.96
N GLN A 72 -20.96 -15.89 -1.73
CA GLN A 72 -22.07 -14.96 -1.98
C GLN A 72 -22.82 -14.59 -0.69
N GLN A 73 -23.06 -15.55 0.21
CA GLN A 73 -23.69 -15.27 1.51
C GLN A 73 -22.82 -14.36 2.39
N GLN A 74 -21.50 -14.53 2.38
CA GLN A 74 -20.59 -13.64 3.11
C GLN A 74 -20.61 -12.21 2.57
N GLN A 75 -20.63 -12.04 1.24
CA GLN A 75 -20.74 -10.72 0.61
C GLN A 75 -22.09 -10.05 0.92
N GLN A 76 -23.20 -10.80 0.87
CA GLN A 76 -24.52 -10.27 1.24
C GLN A 76 -24.59 -9.89 2.72
N LYS A 77 -23.97 -10.66 3.62
CA LYS A 77 -23.93 -10.34 5.05
C LYS A 77 -23.12 -9.06 5.32
N GLN A 78 -22.00 -8.87 4.62
CA GLN A 78 -21.20 -7.63 4.70
C GLN A 78 -21.97 -6.42 4.17
N GLN A 79 -22.74 -6.58 3.09
CA GLN A 79 -23.60 -5.52 2.56
C GLN A 79 -24.75 -5.22 3.52
N GLN A 80 -25.43 -6.22 4.09
CA GLN A 80 -26.52 -6.00 5.05
C GLN A 80 -26.05 -5.31 6.34
N THR A 81 -24.83 -5.59 6.82
CA THR A 81 -24.24 -4.81 7.93
C THR A 81 -23.95 -3.35 7.56
N ALA A 82 -23.76 -3.04 6.27
CA ALA A 82 -23.52 -1.67 5.82
C ALA A 82 -24.82 -0.87 5.59
N VAL A 83 -25.96 -1.51 5.33
CA VAL A 83 -27.23 -0.80 5.04
C VAL A 83 -28.12 -0.63 6.28
N SER A 84 -27.93 -1.42 7.35
CA SER A 84 -28.74 -1.30 8.58
C SER A 84 -28.27 -0.20 9.55
N SER A 85 -27.13 0.45 9.28
CA SER A 85 -26.74 1.69 9.93
C SER A 85 -27.23 2.85 9.07
N GLY A 86 -28.51 3.20 9.17
CA GLY A 86 -28.95 4.52 8.75
C GLY A 86 -28.10 5.58 9.46
N PRO A 87 -27.80 6.73 8.83
CA PRO A 87 -27.04 7.79 9.47
C PRO A 87 -27.89 8.37 10.60
N SER A 88 -27.82 7.76 11.78
CA SER A 88 -28.12 8.47 13.02
C SER A 88 -27.23 9.69 13.00
N THR A 89 -27.83 10.86 12.90
CA THR A 89 -27.19 12.17 12.92
C THR A 89 -26.66 12.51 14.31
N ASP A 90 -26.30 11.49 15.09
CA ASP A 90 -25.35 11.65 16.16
C ASP A 90 -24.04 11.97 15.46
N GLU A 91 -23.55 13.20 15.64
CA GLU A 91 -22.15 13.52 15.41
C GLU A 91 -21.34 12.41 16.07
N ALA A 92 -20.93 11.43 15.28
CA ALA A 92 -20.13 10.32 15.75
C ALA A 92 -18.92 10.99 16.37
N THR A 93 -18.85 10.99 17.69
CA THR A 93 -17.77 11.64 18.43
C THR A 93 -16.53 10.91 17.97
N VAL A 94 -15.76 11.54 17.09
CA VAL A 94 -14.58 10.90 16.50
C VAL A 94 -13.58 10.82 17.63
N ASP A 95 -13.46 9.64 18.23
CA ASP A 95 -12.44 9.35 19.23
C ASP A 95 -11.07 9.73 18.63
N PRO A 96 -10.33 10.68 19.21
CA PRO A 96 -9.04 11.07 18.69
C PRO A 96 -8.06 9.87 18.74
N PRO A 97 -7.10 9.79 17.81
CA PRO A 97 -6.08 8.74 17.88
C PRO A 97 -5.18 8.94 19.10
N ASP A 98 -4.62 7.85 19.62
CA ASP A 98 -3.54 7.93 20.62
C ASP A 98 -2.22 8.17 19.87
N PRO A 99 -1.55 9.33 20.00
CA PRO A 99 -0.31 9.62 19.31
C PRO A 99 0.90 9.05 20.08
N THR A 100 1.86 8.51 19.35
CA THR A 100 3.18 8.14 19.88
C THR A 100 4.24 8.64 18.91
N PHE A 101 5.05 9.61 19.35
CA PHE A 101 6.12 10.17 18.54
C PHE A 101 7.46 9.58 18.94
N ASP A 102 8.17 9.01 17.97
CA ASP A 102 9.56 8.57 18.14
C ASP A 102 10.51 9.66 17.66
N GLN A 103 11.10 10.37 18.62
CA GLN A 103 12.04 11.46 18.36
C GLN A 103 13.29 10.99 17.60
N SER A 104 13.71 9.74 17.78
CA SER A 104 14.94 9.24 17.17
C SER A 104 14.80 9.01 15.66
N THR A 105 13.60 8.66 15.22
CA THR A 105 13.30 8.36 13.81
C THR A 105 12.48 9.45 13.12
N GLY A 106 11.84 10.35 13.89
CA GLY A 106 10.91 11.34 13.36
C GLY A 106 9.55 10.75 12.94
N VAL A 107 9.24 9.53 13.38
CA VAL A 107 7.99 8.84 13.02
C VAL A 107 6.90 9.12 14.05
N LEU A 108 5.73 9.57 13.57
CA LEU A 108 4.52 9.70 14.36
C LEU A 108 3.61 8.49 14.13
N ILE A 109 3.27 7.78 15.20
CA ILE A 109 2.36 6.64 15.18
C ILE A 109 1.01 7.08 15.73
N LEU A 110 -0.06 6.86 14.98
CA LEU A 110 -1.44 7.19 15.33
C LEU A 110 -2.27 5.90 15.50
N SER A 111 -2.74 5.63 16.72
CA SER A 111 -3.56 4.45 17.00
C SER A 111 -5.04 4.78 17.09
N PHE A 112 -5.82 4.24 16.16
CA PHE A 112 -7.27 4.45 16.07
C PHE A 112 -8.06 3.30 16.67
N ARG A 113 -9.15 3.58 17.39
CA ARG A 113 -9.98 2.54 18.00
C ARG A 113 -10.81 1.76 16.98
N THR A 114 -11.21 2.40 15.89
CA THR A 114 -12.11 1.82 14.89
C THR A 114 -11.66 2.17 13.46
N PRO A 115 -11.95 1.31 12.48
CA PRO A 115 -11.70 1.62 11.06
C PRO A 115 -12.39 2.90 10.58
N SER A 116 -13.60 3.19 11.08
CA SER A 116 -14.32 4.42 10.74
C SER A 116 -13.60 5.67 11.24
N ALA A 117 -12.98 5.62 12.44
CA ALA A 117 -12.19 6.74 12.97
C ALA A 117 -10.91 6.96 12.14
N LEU A 118 -10.21 5.88 11.76
CA LEU A 118 -9.05 5.95 10.86
C LEU A 118 -9.44 6.58 9.51
N ALA A 119 -10.49 6.05 8.89
CA ALA A 119 -10.99 6.53 7.61
C ALA A 119 -11.53 7.98 7.67
N GLY A 120 -12.10 8.39 8.81
CA GLY A 120 -12.58 9.76 9.00
C GLY A 120 -11.46 10.77 9.24
N ALA A 121 -10.48 10.42 10.09
CA ALA A 121 -9.39 11.33 10.47
C ALA A 121 -8.34 11.51 9.36
N LEU A 122 -8.06 10.42 8.65
CA LEU A 122 -7.07 10.39 7.57
C LEU A 122 -7.75 10.16 6.23
N LEU A 123 -9.00 10.59 6.04
CA LEU A 123 -9.79 10.56 4.78
C LEU A 123 -9.20 9.68 3.66
N ARG A 124 -8.64 10.32 2.63
CA ARG A 124 -8.01 9.73 1.46
C ARG A 124 -6.58 10.25 1.11
N PRO A 125 -5.76 10.86 1.99
CA PRO A 125 -4.37 11.16 1.66
C PRO A 125 -3.60 9.91 1.23
N HIS A 126 -3.90 8.73 1.81
CA HIS A 126 -3.34 7.46 1.39
C HIS A 126 -3.74 7.11 -0.07
N VAL A 127 -4.99 7.34 -0.48
CA VAL A 127 -5.43 7.18 -1.89
C VAL A 127 -4.68 8.13 -2.81
N ALA A 128 -4.39 9.36 -2.37
CA ALA A 128 -3.62 10.33 -3.13
C ALA A 128 -2.13 9.93 -3.24
N TYR A 129 -1.58 9.31 -2.20
CA TYR A 129 -0.17 8.89 -2.12
C TYR A 129 0.07 7.54 -2.84
N GLU A 130 -0.76 6.53 -2.57
CA GLU A 130 -0.61 5.15 -3.07
C GLU A 130 -1.35 4.95 -4.41
N GLY A 131 -2.21 5.90 -4.79
CA GLY A 131 -3.09 5.83 -5.96
C GLY A 131 -4.36 5.05 -5.62
N GLY A 132 -5.52 5.50 -6.10
CA GLY A 132 -6.84 4.98 -5.70
C GLY A 132 -7.23 3.57 -6.14
N HIS A 133 -6.24 2.69 -6.30
CA HIS A 133 -6.39 1.31 -6.75
C HIS A 133 -6.47 0.31 -5.59
N LEU A 134 -6.22 0.75 -4.34
CA LEU A 134 -6.33 -0.10 -3.16
C LEU A 134 -7.79 -0.40 -2.85
N ASN A 135 -8.21 -1.62 -3.22
CA ASN A 135 -9.53 -2.16 -2.96
C ASN A 135 -9.48 -3.03 -1.69
N GLY A 136 -9.85 -2.48 -0.54
CA GLY A 136 -9.93 -3.24 0.71
C GLY A 136 -10.24 -2.38 1.93
N PRO A 137 -10.61 -2.99 3.07
CA PRO A 137 -10.73 -2.26 4.32
C PRO A 137 -9.36 -1.73 4.76
N LEU A 138 -9.27 -0.43 5.01
CA LEU A 138 -8.06 0.22 5.51
C LEU A 138 -7.77 -0.30 6.92
N LYS A 139 -6.71 -1.08 7.06
CA LYS A 139 -6.20 -1.56 8.36
C LYS A 139 -5.11 -0.65 8.91
N GLY A 140 -4.35 -0.05 8.00
CA GLY A 140 -3.27 0.88 8.28
C GLY A 140 -2.98 1.72 7.04
N VAL A 141 -2.30 2.83 7.26
CA VAL A 141 -1.80 3.72 6.21
C VAL A 141 -0.49 4.35 6.68
N ASN A 142 0.39 4.64 5.72
CA ASN A 142 1.63 5.34 5.96
C ASN A 142 1.90 6.40 4.89
N PHE A 143 2.52 7.50 5.27
CA PHE A 143 2.94 8.54 4.32
C PHE A 143 3.92 9.54 4.96
N PRO A 144 4.73 10.24 4.16
CA PRO A 144 5.51 11.38 4.63
C PRO A 144 4.60 12.47 5.20
N SER A 145 5.01 13.13 6.29
CA SER A 145 4.22 14.19 6.93
C SER A 145 3.91 15.36 5.99
N SER A 146 4.83 15.68 5.06
CA SER A 146 4.66 16.71 4.04
C SER A 146 3.48 16.45 3.10
N HIS A 147 3.20 15.17 2.79
CA HIS A 147 2.05 14.80 1.97
C HIS A 147 0.73 15.12 2.70
N TYR A 148 0.67 14.86 4.01
CA TYR A 148 -0.50 15.19 4.81
C TYR A 148 -0.74 16.70 4.89
N SER A 149 0.31 17.48 5.13
CA SER A 149 0.21 18.95 5.14
C SER A 149 -0.28 19.51 3.79
N THR A 150 0.25 18.98 2.69
CA THR A 150 -0.15 19.37 1.32
C THR A 150 -1.61 19.04 1.05
N TRP A 151 -2.03 17.84 1.46
CA TRP A 151 -3.41 17.40 1.34
C TRP A 151 -4.37 18.28 2.16
N LEU A 152 -4.04 18.59 3.43
CA LEU A 152 -4.84 19.48 4.26
C LEU A 152 -5.03 20.85 3.61
N ALA A 153 -3.95 21.44 3.08
CA ALA A 153 -3.99 22.73 2.40
C ALA A 153 -4.91 22.70 1.15
N THR A 154 -4.86 21.61 0.39
CA THR A 154 -5.68 21.42 -0.82
C THR A 154 -7.16 21.25 -0.47
N SER A 155 -7.48 20.45 0.56
CA SER A 155 -8.84 20.22 1.04
C SER A 155 -9.51 21.50 1.56
N SER A 156 -8.74 22.36 2.23
CA SER A 156 -9.24 23.68 2.65
C SER A 156 -9.51 24.62 1.46
N ALA A 157 -8.69 24.54 0.40
CA ALA A 157 -8.84 25.40 -0.78
C ALA A 157 -10.03 25.01 -1.68
N SER A 158 -10.21 23.72 -1.98
CA SER A 158 -11.29 23.24 -2.88
C SER A 158 -12.70 23.52 -2.38
N SER A 159 -12.87 23.61 -1.07
CA SER A 159 -14.16 23.90 -0.47
C SER A 159 -14.56 25.38 -0.55
N SER A 160 -13.64 26.26 -0.98
CA SER A 160 -13.87 27.70 -1.13
C SER A 160 -14.30 28.12 -2.56
N SER A 161 -14.17 27.24 -3.56
CA SER A 161 -14.34 27.60 -4.98
C SER A 161 -15.69 27.27 -5.61
N SER A 162 -16.64 26.68 -4.86
CA SER A 162 -17.88 26.11 -5.43
C SER A 162 -19.11 27.03 -5.35
N SER A 163 -18.97 28.30 -4.98
CA SER A 163 -20.10 29.21 -4.68
C SER A 163 -20.18 30.46 -5.56
N ALA A 164 -19.75 30.39 -6.83
CA ALA A 164 -19.70 31.53 -7.72
C ALA A 164 -20.65 31.43 -8.94
N SER A 165 -21.91 31.03 -8.75
CA SER A 165 -22.96 31.17 -9.78
C SER A 165 -24.38 31.24 -9.19
N SER A 166 -24.74 32.29 -8.46
CA SER A 166 -26.11 32.84 -8.45
C SER A 166 -26.21 34.09 -7.60
N SER A 167 -26.69 35.16 -8.22
CA SER A 167 -26.99 36.46 -7.65
C SER A 167 -28.09 36.38 -6.59
N SER A 168 -27.77 36.70 -5.33
CA SER A 168 -28.47 37.71 -4.51
C SER A 168 -28.05 37.60 -3.03
N SER A 169 -27.71 38.76 -2.47
CA SER A 169 -27.50 39.06 -1.04
C SER A 169 -26.20 38.56 -0.38
N PRO A 170 -25.35 39.48 0.15
CA PRO A 170 -24.12 39.15 0.87
C PRO A 170 -24.46 38.58 2.25
N THR A 171 -24.55 37.26 2.35
CA THR A 171 -24.44 36.57 3.64
C THR A 171 -22.95 36.33 3.90
N PRO A 172 -22.41 36.62 5.09
CA PRO A 172 -21.01 36.36 5.40
C PRO A 172 -20.72 34.87 5.22
N ALA A 173 -19.86 34.55 4.25
CA ALA A 173 -19.51 33.18 3.89
C ALA A 173 -18.77 32.52 5.05
N THR A 174 -19.39 31.49 5.64
CA THR A 174 -18.75 30.60 6.61
C THR A 174 -17.63 29.84 5.88
N PRO A 175 -16.39 29.85 6.40
CA PRO A 175 -15.28 29.11 5.79
C PRO A 175 -15.59 27.61 5.76
N PRO A 176 -15.04 26.86 4.80
CA PRO A 176 -15.19 25.41 4.79
C PRO A 176 -14.46 24.80 5.97
N THR A 177 -15.26 24.30 6.91
CA THR A 177 -14.77 23.71 8.15
C THR A 177 -14.25 22.30 7.85
N LEU A 178 -12.93 22.12 7.94
CA LEU A 178 -12.33 20.79 8.13
C LEU A 178 -13.12 20.08 9.23
N THR A 179 -13.39 18.80 9.07
CA THR A 179 -14.05 18.01 10.11
C THR A 179 -13.27 18.13 11.42
N ALA A 180 -13.96 18.06 12.56
CA ALA A 180 -13.30 18.15 13.87
C ALA A 180 -12.15 17.13 14.02
N ALA A 181 -12.29 15.96 13.38
CA ALA A 181 -11.29 14.90 13.34
C ALA A 181 -10.00 15.28 12.59
N GLU A 182 -10.13 15.94 11.43
CA GLU A 182 -8.98 16.40 10.64
C GLU A 182 -8.21 17.49 11.39
N GLN A 183 -8.92 18.45 12.00
CA GLN A 183 -8.29 19.50 12.80
C GLN A 183 -7.59 18.93 14.03
N ALA A 184 -8.23 17.98 14.73
CA ALA A 184 -7.62 17.29 15.86
C ALA A 184 -6.36 16.55 15.43
N THR A 185 -6.38 15.84 14.28
CA THR A 185 -5.21 15.11 13.78
C THR A 185 -4.09 16.04 13.35
N ALA A 186 -4.41 17.14 12.66
CA ALA A 186 -3.42 18.15 12.26
C ALA A 186 -2.70 18.76 13.47
N ALA A 187 -3.44 19.05 14.55
CA ALA A 187 -2.88 19.57 15.80
C ALA A 187 -1.95 18.58 16.52
N LEU A 188 -2.05 17.28 16.21
CA LEU A 188 -1.22 16.24 16.82
C LEU A 188 0.13 16.04 16.12
N ILE A 189 0.34 16.59 14.93
CA ILE A 189 1.57 16.34 14.16
C ILE A 189 2.69 17.26 14.66
N PRO A 190 3.73 16.71 15.29
CA PRO A 190 4.88 17.51 15.72
C PRO A 190 5.58 18.12 14.51
N PRO A 191 6.14 19.35 14.60
CA PRO A 191 6.93 19.93 13.51
C PRO A 191 8.14 19.08 13.09
N ALA A 192 8.64 18.24 14.00
CA ALA A 192 9.75 17.32 13.75
C ALA A 192 9.32 15.99 13.14
N ALA A 193 8.03 15.70 13.00
CA ALA A 193 7.58 14.47 12.36
C ALA A 193 7.84 14.54 10.86
N THR A 194 8.55 13.54 10.34
CA THR A 194 8.88 13.38 8.92
C THR A 194 7.99 12.32 8.25
N TYR A 195 7.43 11.42 9.06
CA TYR A 195 6.64 10.29 8.58
C TYR A 195 5.51 9.95 9.55
N ILE A 196 4.39 9.48 9.01
CA ILE A 196 3.19 9.14 9.78
C ILE A 196 2.83 7.68 9.51
N CYS A 197 2.64 6.90 10.56
CA CYS A 197 2.04 5.57 10.54
C CYS A 197 0.71 5.61 11.27
N ALA A 198 -0.34 5.09 10.66
CA ALA A 198 -1.64 4.99 11.31
C ALA A 198 -2.20 3.58 11.19
N TYR A 199 -2.82 3.09 12.26
CA TYR A 199 -3.30 1.71 12.33
C TYR A 199 -4.47 1.55 13.31
N ILE A 200 -5.16 0.41 13.22
CA ILE A 200 -6.19 0.02 14.19
C ILE A 200 -5.56 -0.51 15.48
N ARG A 201 -5.96 0.03 16.61
CA ARG A 201 -5.53 -0.38 17.96
C ARG A 201 -5.67 -1.89 18.12
N ASN A 202 -4.65 -2.50 18.74
CA ASN A 202 -4.48 -3.94 18.94
C ASN A 202 -4.18 -4.74 17.66
N ASP A 203 -4.16 -4.15 16.47
CA ASP A 203 -3.65 -4.80 15.26
C ASP A 203 -2.11 -4.68 15.19
N ARG A 204 -1.45 -5.58 15.92
CA ARG A 204 0.03 -5.61 16.00
C ARG A 204 0.68 -5.96 14.66
N SER A 205 -0.01 -6.73 13.82
CA SER A 205 0.49 -7.14 12.51
C SER A 205 0.57 -5.93 11.58
N THR A 206 -0.54 -5.18 11.50
CA THR A 206 -0.60 -3.97 10.68
C THR A 206 0.36 -2.90 11.19
N LEU A 207 0.41 -2.62 12.50
CA LEU A 207 1.37 -1.63 13.04
C LEU A 207 2.81 -1.94 12.65
N LEU A 208 3.17 -3.21 12.72
CA LEU A 208 4.49 -3.67 12.38
C LEU A 208 4.79 -3.54 10.88
N HIS A 209 3.79 -3.81 10.05
CA HIS A 209 3.83 -3.58 8.60
C HIS A 209 4.06 -2.10 8.29
N GLU A 210 3.23 -1.21 8.84
CA GLU A 210 3.36 0.25 8.66
C GLU A 210 4.70 0.78 9.20
N TRP A 211 5.19 0.22 10.31
CA TRP A 211 6.49 0.56 10.88
C TRP A 211 7.64 0.16 9.95
N ALA A 212 7.55 -1.00 9.30
CA ALA A 212 8.56 -1.43 8.35
C ALA A 212 8.66 -0.48 7.14
N HIS A 213 7.52 0.00 6.62
CA HIS A 213 7.50 1.07 5.61
C HIS A 213 8.18 2.34 6.12
N ALA A 214 7.80 2.83 7.31
CA ALA A 214 8.42 4.02 7.87
C ALA A 214 9.94 3.89 7.99
N ARG A 215 10.43 2.76 8.51
CA ARG A 215 11.87 2.48 8.60
C ARG A 215 12.54 2.46 7.23
N PHE A 216 11.89 1.88 6.22
CA PHE A 216 12.39 1.89 4.85
C PHE A 216 12.52 3.31 4.29
N HIS A 217 11.63 4.23 4.65
CA HIS A 217 11.69 5.63 4.17
C HIS A 217 12.66 6.51 4.96
N VAL A 218 12.70 6.38 6.29
CA VAL A 218 13.49 7.28 7.16
C VAL A 218 14.92 6.83 7.42
N SER A 219 15.29 5.58 7.08
CA SER A 219 16.64 5.05 7.34
C SER A 219 17.30 4.53 6.06
N ASP A 220 18.29 5.28 5.54
CA ASP A 220 19.08 4.88 4.37
C ASP A 220 19.75 3.51 4.54
N ALA A 221 20.30 3.24 5.73
CA ALA A 221 20.96 1.98 6.04
C ALA A 221 19.98 0.79 5.96
N TYR A 222 18.77 0.94 6.53
CA TYR A 222 17.75 -0.10 6.47
C TYR A 222 17.23 -0.29 5.05
N ARG A 223 17.01 0.80 4.30
CA ARG A 223 16.64 0.74 2.88
C ARG A 223 17.67 0.01 2.04
N ALA A 224 18.96 0.32 2.20
CA ALA A 224 20.04 -0.35 1.49
C ALA A 224 20.08 -1.85 1.82
N LEU A 225 19.85 -2.21 3.09
CA LEU A 225 19.72 -3.60 3.51
C LEU A 225 18.55 -4.30 2.82
N CYS A 226 17.36 -3.68 2.77
CA CYS A 226 16.19 -4.25 2.08
C CYS A 226 16.47 -4.51 0.59
N VAL A 227 17.10 -3.56 -0.09
CA VAL A 227 17.51 -3.71 -1.50
C VAL A 227 18.51 -4.85 -1.66
N ALA A 228 19.49 -4.97 -0.77
CA ALA A 228 20.47 -6.05 -0.81
C ALA A 228 19.83 -7.43 -0.58
N GLN A 229 18.92 -7.54 0.40
CA GLN A 229 18.20 -8.78 0.67
C GLN A 229 17.28 -9.18 -0.49
N TRP A 230 16.60 -8.21 -1.12
CA TRP A 230 15.82 -8.44 -2.33
C TRP A 230 16.68 -8.95 -3.49
N ALA A 231 17.84 -8.33 -3.72
CA ALA A 231 18.77 -8.72 -4.78
C ALA A 231 19.41 -10.10 -4.56
N ALA A 232 19.50 -10.57 -3.31
CA ALA A 232 20.00 -11.89 -2.95
C ALA A 232 18.99 -13.03 -3.19
N LEU A 233 17.71 -12.71 -3.43
CA LEU A 233 16.69 -13.72 -3.69
C LEU A 233 16.94 -14.42 -5.04
N ASP A 234 16.64 -15.71 -5.09
CA ASP A 234 16.68 -16.44 -6.35
C ASP A 234 15.57 -15.97 -7.32
N THR A 235 15.82 -16.11 -8.62
CA THR A 235 14.91 -15.66 -9.68
C THR A 235 13.51 -16.26 -9.57
N ALA A 236 13.37 -17.50 -9.09
CA ALA A 236 12.06 -18.13 -8.96
C ALA A 236 11.27 -17.52 -7.79
N THR A 237 11.92 -17.24 -6.66
CA THR A 237 11.31 -16.53 -5.52
C THR A 237 10.90 -15.12 -5.91
N VAL A 238 11.78 -14.34 -6.57
CA VAL A 238 11.46 -12.98 -7.05
C VAL A 238 10.24 -13.00 -7.98
N LYS A 239 10.15 -13.97 -8.90
CA LYS A 239 9.00 -14.10 -9.81
C LYS A 239 7.68 -14.35 -9.07
N VAL A 240 7.69 -15.17 -8.02
CA VAL A 240 6.50 -15.42 -7.18
C VAL A 240 6.09 -14.16 -6.44
N VAL A 241 7.03 -13.49 -5.76
CA VAL A 241 6.73 -12.27 -5.00
C VAL A 241 6.21 -11.17 -5.91
N ARG A 242 6.87 -10.90 -7.04
CA ARG A 242 6.41 -9.91 -8.03
C ARG A 242 5.00 -10.21 -8.50
N LYS A 243 4.68 -11.48 -8.77
CA LYS A 243 3.33 -11.84 -9.22
C LYS A 243 2.28 -11.63 -8.14
N GLU A 244 2.59 -11.96 -6.89
CA GLU A 244 1.68 -11.69 -5.75
C GLU A 244 1.45 -10.19 -5.56
N LEU A 245 2.51 -9.37 -5.60
CA LEU A 245 2.40 -7.91 -5.46
C LEU A 245 1.63 -7.28 -6.63
N GLU A 246 1.88 -7.74 -7.86
CA GLU A 246 1.12 -7.34 -9.05
C GLU A 246 -0.38 -7.68 -8.90
N MET A 247 -0.71 -8.88 -8.41
CA MET A 247 -2.11 -9.29 -8.19
C MET A 247 -2.80 -8.48 -7.09
N ARG A 248 -2.04 -7.94 -6.12
CA ARG A 248 -2.53 -7.01 -5.10
C ARG A 248 -2.67 -5.58 -5.62
N GLY A 249 -2.22 -5.29 -6.85
CA GLY A 249 -2.33 -3.99 -7.51
C GLY A 249 -1.17 -3.04 -7.20
N TYR A 250 -0.08 -3.53 -6.61
CA TYR A 250 1.10 -2.71 -6.39
C TYR A 250 1.87 -2.45 -7.70
N ARG A 251 2.48 -1.28 -7.78
CA ARG A 251 3.36 -0.89 -8.88
C ARG A 251 4.77 -1.44 -8.66
N GLU A 252 5.51 -1.68 -9.74
CA GLU A 252 6.85 -2.29 -9.67
C GLU A 252 7.87 -1.42 -8.92
N ASP A 253 7.73 -0.10 -8.96
CA ASP A 253 8.62 0.86 -8.27
C ASP A 253 8.58 0.74 -6.74
N VAL A 254 7.50 0.19 -6.18
CA VAL A 254 7.35 -0.01 -4.72
C VAL A 254 7.56 -1.46 -4.27
N TYR A 255 7.88 -2.39 -5.17
CA TYR A 255 7.94 -3.82 -4.83
C TYR A 255 8.92 -4.16 -3.70
N VAL A 256 10.06 -3.48 -3.63
CA VAL A 256 11.03 -3.74 -2.55
C VAL A 256 10.47 -3.29 -1.19
N ASP A 257 9.76 -2.16 -1.16
CA ASP A 257 9.15 -1.61 0.06
C ASP A 257 7.99 -2.49 0.55
N GLU A 258 7.10 -2.89 -0.36
CA GLU A 258 6.00 -3.81 -0.05
C GLU A 258 6.50 -5.18 0.38
N TRP A 259 7.44 -5.75 -0.37
CA TRP A 259 8.01 -7.06 -0.04
C TRP A 259 8.66 -7.06 1.34
N GLN A 260 9.46 -6.04 1.68
CA GLN A 260 10.14 -6.02 2.97
C GLN A 260 9.15 -5.88 4.12
N ALA A 261 8.07 -5.10 3.96
CA ALA A 261 7.04 -4.95 4.98
C ALA A 261 6.29 -6.28 5.25
N TYR A 262 5.83 -6.97 4.20
CA TYR A 262 5.24 -8.31 4.34
C TYR A 262 6.24 -9.33 4.86
N CYS A 263 7.50 -9.26 4.44
CA CYS A 263 8.54 -10.17 4.91
C CYS A 263 8.78 -9.98 6.41
N VAL A 264 8.83 -8.75 6.92
CA VAL A 264 8.94 -8.43 8.35
C VAL A 264 7.73 -8.92 9.13
N GLU A 265 6.52 -8.79 8.58
CA GLU A 265 5.27 -9.27 9.17
C GLU A 265 5.28 -10.80 9.31
N GLY A 266 5.61 -11.50 8.23
CA GLY A 266 5.83 -12.94 8.25
C GLY A 266 6.25 -13.49 6.88
N PRO A 267 7.19 -14.44 6.81
CA PRO A 267 7.66 -14.98 5.53
C PRO A 267 6.56 -15.79 4.81
N GLY A 268 5.49 -16.17 5.50
CA GLY A 268 4.36 -16.93 4.94
C GLY A 268 3.45 -16.16 3.99
N GLU A 269 3.57 -14.83 3.93
CA GLU A 269 2.68 -13.94 3.15
C GLU A 269 2.70 -14.20 1.63
N PHE A 270 3.80 -14.76 1.12
CA PHE A 270 3.97 -15.12 -0.30
C PHE A 270 3.79 -16.63 -0.55
N GLY A 271 3.13 -17.32 0.39
CA GLY A 271 2.84 -18.75 0.33
C GLY A 271 3.97 -19.64 0.83
N LYS A 272 3.64 -20.90 1.15
CA LYS A 272 4.53 -21.84 1.86
C LYS A 272 5.88 -22.11 1.18
N LYS A 273 5.93 -22.07 -0.17
CA LYS A 273 7.17 -22.33 -0.91
C LYS A 273 8.11 -21.14 -0.84
N ALA A 274 7.62 -19.94 -1.14
CA ALA A 274 8.40 -18.71 -1.04
C ALA A 274 8.81 -18.44 0.41
N GLY A 275 7.92 -18.69 1.38
CA GLY A 275 8.22 -18.45 2.79
C GLY A 275 9.40 -19.25 3.36
N ARG A 276 9.73 -20.42 2.79
CA ARG A 276 10.98 -21.12 3.15
C ARG A 276 12.21 -20.40 2.63
N ALA A 277 12.16 -19.88 1.39
CA ALA A 277 13.25 -19.13 0.79
C ALA A 277 13.43 -17.74 1.44
N LEU A 278 12.34 -17.15 1.94
CA LEU A 278 12.34 -15.85 2.61
C LEU A 278 12.74 -15.91 4.09
N GLY A 279 13.02 -17.10 4.64
CA GLY A 279 13.29 -17.26 6.08
C GLY A 279 14.50 -16.48 6.58
N GLU A 280 15.60 -16.48 5.81
CA GLU A 280 16.82 -15.73 6.15
C GLU A 280 16.57 -14.22 6.09
N ALA A 281 16.01 -13.73 4.97
CA ALA A 281 15.65 -12.33 4.81
C ALA A 281 14.72 -11.86 5.93
N HIS A 282 13.70 -12.65 6.29
CA HIS A 282 12.82 -12.34 7.41
C HIS A 282 13.60 -12.14 8.71
N CYS A 283 14.46 -13.09 9.10
CA CYS A 283 15.26 -12.99 10.32
C CYS A 283 16.14 -11.73 10.35
N VAL A 284 16.79 -11.40 9.23
CA VAL A 284 17.65 -10.22 9.11
C VAL A 284 16.83 -8.94 9.20
N LEU A 285 15.83 -8.78 8.33
CA LEU A 285 14.99 -7.58 8.29
C LEU A 285 14.25 -7.36 9.61
N ARG A 286 13.74 -8.43 10.21
CA ARG A 286 13.04 -8.39 11.51
C ARG A 286 13.92 -7.87 12.64
N ARG A 287 15.20 -8.23 12.64
CA ARG A 287 16.15 -7.75 13.64
C ARG A 287 16.46 -6.27 13.44
N GLU A 288 16.74 -5.88 12.20
CA GLU A 288 17.20 -4.53 11.88
C GLU A 288 16.09 -3.47 11.87
N VAL A 289 14.85 -3.86 11.55
CA VAL A 289 13.68 -2.96 11.60
C VAL A 289 13.34 -2.55 13.04
N GLY A 290 13.69 -3.40 14.02
CA GLY A 290 13.41 -3.19 15.43
C GLY A 290 11.92 -3.35 15.79
N THR A 291 11.58 -2.97 17.02
CA THR A 291 10.20 -3.00 17.52
C THR A 291 9.57 -1.60 17.44
N PRO A 292 8.30 -1.48 17.00
CA PRO A 292 7.59 -0.21 17.08
C PRO A 292 7.56 0.32 18.53
N PRO A 293 7.75 1.62 18.76
CA PRO A 293 7.76 2.24 20.10
C PRO A 293 6.54 1.92 20.98
N SER A 294 5.38 1.71 20.37
CA SER A 294 4.12 1.40 21.06
C SER A 294 4.05 -0.03 21.60
N PHE A 295 4.94 -0.94 21.20
CA PHE A 295 4.96 -2.32 21.73
C PHE A 295 5.45 -2.41 23.16
N SER A 296 6.21 -1.42 23.65
CA SER A 296 6.81 -1.41 24.99
C SER A 296 5.88 -0.92 26.09
N ARG A 297 4.64 -0.49 25.76
CA ARG A 297 3.68 0.10 26.71
C ARG A 297 2.58 -0.87 27.18
N ALA A 298 2.65 -2.15 26.84
CA ALA A 298 1.68 -3.18 27.22
C ALA A 298 2.13 -3.97 28.46
#